data_AF-A0A1V4B431-F1
#
_entry.id   AF-A0A1V4B431-F1
#
_cell.length_a   1.000
_cell.length_b   1.000
_cell.length_c   1.000
_cell.angle_alpha   90.00
_cell.angle_beta   90.00
_cell.angle_gamma   90.00
#
_symmetry.space_group_name_H-M   'P 1'
#
loop_
_entity.id
_entity.type
_entity.pdbx_description
1 polymer ?
#
loop_
_entity_poly.entity_id
_entity_poly.type
_entity_poly.pdbx_seq_one_letter_code
_entity_poly.pdbx_strand_id
1 'polypeptide(L)'
;MSASGLKVEVKDAEISRYRPMLIIADDNMTGSTGYQRANWEMQRNNAEGKRSTVTVQGWQKPDGTLWLPNELVVLDAPQLGIHKEERLIVDCRYSLDDSGTKTQLTLMHREAFNEPAEQAKGAKSAKKSNKDNVKEFSDFQE
;
A
#
# COMPACT_ATOMS: atom_id res chain seq x y z
N MET A 1 2.72 17.13 -37.28
CA MET A 1 3.69 16.51 -36.37
C MET A 1 2.95 16.21 -35.06
N SER A 2 2.25 15.08 -34.96
CA SER A 2 1.57 14.72 -33.72
C SER A 2 2.62 14.17 -32.75
N ALA A 3 2.97 14.94 -31.73
CA ALA A 3 3.79 14.45 -30.63
C ALA A 3 2.98 13.37 -29.89
N SER A 4 3.22 12.10 -30.23
CA SER A 4 2.59 10.97 -29.57
C SER A 4 3.24 10.78 -28.20
N GLY A 5 2.77 11.49 -27.18
CA GLY A 5 3.15 11.25 -25.80
C GLY A 5 2.62 9.89 -25.33
N LEU A 6 3.43 9.15 -24.55
CA LEU A 6 2.98 7.92 -23.91
C LEU A 6 1.80 8.23 -22.98
N LYS A 7 0.65 7.61 -23.22
CA LYS A 7 -0.55 7.70 -22.37
C LYS A 7 -0.90 6.33 -21.83
N VAL A 8 -1.14 6.25 -20.54
CA VAL A 8 -1.64 5.05 -19.86
C VAL A 8 -2.96 5.39 -19.18
N GLU A 9 -3.93 4.47 -19.24
CA GLU A 9 -5.24 4.62 -18.61
C GLU A 9 -5.50 3.42 -17.70
N VAL A 10 -6.02 3.69 -16.50
CA VAL A 10 -6.54 2.69 -15.57
C VAL A 10 -7.98 3.08 -15.24
N LYS A 11 -8.89 2.12 -15.25
CA LYS A 11 -10.31 2.32 -14.97
C LYS A 11 -10.68 1.66 -13.66
N ASP A 12 -11.29 2.42 -12.76
CA ASP A 12 -11.97 1.89 -11.59
C ASP A 12 -13.39 1.45 -11.98
N ALA A 13 -13.68 0.16 -11.84
CA ALA A 13 -14.98 -0.43 -12.18
C ALA A 13 -16.08 -0.09 -11.16
N GLU A 14 -15.73 0.30 -9.92
CA GLU A 14 -16.70 0.69 -8.90
C GLU A 14 -17.34 2.06 -9.22
N ILE A 15 -16.67 2.89 -10.01
CA ILE A 15 -17.11 4.26 -10.34
C ILE A 15 -17.72 4.30 -11.75
N SER A 16 -19.05 4.14 -11.82
CA SER A 16 -19.79 4.17 -13.10
C SER A 16 -19.99 5.58 -13.68
N ARG A 17 -19.93 6.62 -12.85
CA ARG A 17 -20.08 8.02 -13.27
C ARG A 17 -18.76 8.55 -13.86
N TYR A 18 -18.83 9.30 -14.96
CA TYR A 18 -17.65 9.92 -15.57
C TYR A 18 -16.93 10.90 -14.61
N ARG A 19 -15.75 10.51 -14.12
CA ARG A 19 -14.85 11.28 -13.24
C ARG A 19 -13.37 11.05 -13.61
N PRO A 20 -12.87 11.63 -14.72
CA PRO A 20 -11.47 11.45 -15.11
C PRO A 20 -10.53 12.20 -14.15
N MET A 21 -9.39 11.58 -13.84
CA MET A 21 -8.25 12.23 -13.18
C MET A 21 -7.06 12.14 -14.13
N LEU A 22 -6.41 13.28 -14.41
CA LEU A 22 -5.21 13.35 -15.23
C LEU A 22 -4.01 13.63 -14.33
N ILE A 23 -3.02 12.74 -14.36
CA ILE A 23 -1.75 12.89 -13.65
C ILE A 23 -0.66 13.04 -14.70
N ILE A 24 0.04 14.17 -14.68
CA ILE A 24 1.17 14.43 -15.58
C ILE A 24 2.41 13.77 -14.97
N ALA A 25 3.15 13.01 -15.77
CA ALA A 25 4.41 12.41 -15.34
C ALA A 25 5.55 13.42 -15.46
N ASP A 26 6.35 13.54 -14.40
CA ASP A 26 7.54 14.43 -14.39
C ASP A 26 8.79 13.75 -14.94
N ASP A 27 8.88 12.42 -14.86
CA ASP A 27 10.01 11.60 -15.33
C ASP A 27 9.67 10.84 -16.63
N ASN A 28 10.70 10.32 -17.30
CA ASN A 28 10.59 9.53 -18.51
C ASN A 28 9.92 8.17 -18.23
N MET A 29 8.60 8.19 -18.28
CA MET A 29 7.76 7.05 -17.96
C MET A 29 7.76 6.02 -19.10
N THR A 30 7.83 4.74 -18.75
CA THR A 30 7.54 3.61 -19.65
C THR A 30 6.10 3.15 -19.48
N GLY A 31 5.53 2.42 -20.45
CA GLY A 31 4.15 1.93 -20.34
C GLY A 31 3.87 1.13 -19.06
N SER A 32 4.84 0.32 -18.60
CA SER A 32 4.73 -0.48 -17.38
C SER A 32 4.80 0.34 -16.10
N THR A 33 5.75 1.27 -16.01
CA THR A 33 5.88 2.17 -14.83
C THR A 33 4.66 3.09 -14.71
N GLY A 34 4.13 3.56 -15.83
CA GLY A 34 2.90 4.34 -15.84
C GLY A 34 1.67 3.58 -15.37
N TYR A 35 1.56 2.31 -15.76
CA TYR A 35 0.46 1.45 -15.30
C TYR A 35 0.57 1.15 -13.79
N GLN A 36 1.77 0.90 -13.29
CA GLN A 36 2.01 0.70 -11.85
C GLN A 36 1.63 1.95 -11.05
N ARG A 37 2.05 3.13 -11.50
CA ARG A 37 1.69 4.41 -10.85
C ARG A 37 0.18 4.65 -10.88
N ALA A 38 -0.46 4.46 -12.03
CA ALA A 38 -1.90 4.66 -12.16
C ALA A 38 -2.71 3.68 -11.30
N ASN A 39 -2.27 2.42 -11.17
CA ASN A 39 -2.90 1.46 -10.27
C ASN A 39 -2.71 1.83 -8.79
N TRP A 40 -1.50 2.27 -8.41
CA TRP A 40 -1.25 2.71 -7.04
C TRP A 40 -2.12 3.90 -6.67
N GLU A 41 -2.23 4.90 -7.55
CA GLU A 41 -3.11 6.05 -7.34
C GLU A 41 -4.60 5.63 -7.25
N MET A 42 -5.04 4.68 -8.08
CA MET A 42 -6.40 4.12 -7.98
C MET A 42 -6.63 3.45 -6.62
N GLN A 43 -5.73 2.55 -6.19
CA GLN A 43 -5.84 1.83 -4.92
C GLN A 43 -5.80 2.78 -3.72
N ARG A 44 -4.85 3.72 -3.75
CA ARG A 44 -4.71 4.76 -2.73
C ARG A 44 -5.96 5.62 -2.62
N ASN A 45 -6.51 6.08 -3.74
CA ASN A 45 -7.73 6.88 -3.75
C ASN A 45 -8.95 6.09 -3.25
N ASN A 46 -9.11 4.83 -3.65
CA ASN A 46 -10.21 3.99 -3.17
C ASN A 46 -10.11 3.78 -1.64
N ALA A 47 -8.91 3.50 -1.14
CA ALA A 47 -8.68 3.27 0.28
C ALA A 47 -8.81 4.55 1.13
N GLU A 48 -8.30 5.69 0.64
CA GLU A 48 -8.48 7.01 1.27
C GLU A 48 -9.95 7.44 1.31
N GLY A 49 -10.72 7.11 0.26
CA GLY A 49 -12.17 7.38 0.21
C GLY A 49 -12.98 6.62 1.27
N LYS A 50 -12.43 5.53 1.83
CA LYS A 50 -13.08 4.67 2.84
C LYS A 50 -12.52 4.90 4.25
N ARG A 51 -12.01 6.10 4.54
CA ARG A 51 -11.55 6.50 5.88
C ARG A 51 -12.70 6.56 6.88
N SER A 52 -12.50 5.95 8.04
CA SER A 52 -13.44 5.96 9.16
C SER A 52 -12.80 6.58 10.40
N THR A 53 -13.56 7.32 11.19
CA THR A 53 -13.11 7.85 12.48
C THR A 53 -13.95 7.25 13.59
N VAL A 54 -13.30 6.65 14.59
CA VAL A 54 -13.96 5.96 15.70
C VAL A 54 -13.49 6.56 17.00
N THR A 55 -14.40 6.82 17.93
CA THR A 55 -14.03 7.26 19.30
C THR A 55 -14.30 6.12 20.26
N VAL A 56 -13.28 5.71 21.00
CA VAL A 56 -13.36 4.66 22.02
C VAL A 56 -13.12 5.23 23.42
N GLN A 57 -13.74 4.60 24.42
CA GLN A 57 -13.51 4.94 25.81
C GLN A 57 -12.17 4.37 26.28
N GLY A 58 -11.40 5.18 27.01
CA GLY A 58 -10.09 4.80 27.53
C GLY A 58 -8.95 4.99 26.53
N TRP A 59 -7.73 5.02 27.07
CA TRP A 59 -6.49 5.04 26.29
C TRP A 59 -5.91 3.65 26.03
N GLN A 60 -6.32 2.66 26.82
CA GLN A 60 -5.85 1.29 26.74
C GLN A 60 -6.88 0.39 26.05
N LYS A 61 -6.37 -0.63 25.37
CA LYS A 61 -7.12 -1.76 24.85
C LYS A 61 -7.53 -2.68 26.01
N PRO A 62 -8.46 -3.64 25.79
CA PRO A 62 -8.85 -4.63 26.81
C PRO A 62 -7.69 -5.49 27.33
N ASP A 63 -6.60 -5.60 26.56
CA ASP A 63 -5.38 -6.32 26.95
C ASP A 63 -4.44 -5.50 27.85
N GLY A 64 -4.77 -4.24 28.14
CA GLY A 64 -3.98 -3.31 28.96
C GLY A 64 -2.89 -2.54 28.18
N THR A 65 -2.70 -2.82 26.90
CA THR A 65 -1.75 -2.08 26.05
C THR A 65 -2.39 -0.81 25.49
N LEU A 66 -1.59 0.21 25.20
CA LEU A 66 -2.08 1.46 24.63
C LEU A 66 -2.57 1.22 23.20
N TRP A 67 -3.56 1.98 22.74
CA TRP A 67 -3.83 2.07 21.30
C TRP A 67 -2.55 2.56 20.59
N LEU A 68 -2.26 2.05 19.39
CA LEU A 68 -1.08 2.49 18.63
C LEU A 68 -1.42 2.54 17.13
N PRO A 69 -0.85 3.50 16.39
CA PRO A 69 -0.86 3.46 14.94
C PRO A 69 -0.16 2.21 14.40
N ASN A 70 -0.46 1.87 13.14
CA ASN A 70 0.06 0.69 12.44
C ASN A 70 -0.36 -0.65 13.06
N GLU A 71 -1.49 -0.68 13.77
CA GLU A 71 -2.14 -1.91 14.22
C GLU A 71 -3.37 -2.22 13.36
N LEU A 72 -3.61 -3.50 13.07
CA LEU A 72 -4.81 -3.96 12.40
C LEU A 72 -5.90 -4.26 13.43
N VAL A 73 -7.10 -3.72 13.18
CA VAL A 73 -8.27 -3.89 14.03
C VAL A 73 -9.49 -4.25 13.18
N VAL A 74 -10.44 -4.93 13.80
CA VAL A 74 -11.72 -5.26 13.17
C VAL A 74 -12.74 -4.20 13.56
N LEU A 75 -13.31 -3.52 12.56
CA LEU A 75 -14.40 -2.57 12.73
C LEU A 75 -15.73 -3.28 12.45
N ASP A 76 -16.56 -3.39 13.48
CA ASP A 76 -17.93 -3.89 13.36
C ASP A 76 -18.92 -2.75 13.68
N ALA A 77 -19.53 -2.20 12.63
CA ALA A 77 -20.50 -1.11 12.74
C ALA A 77 -21.68 -1.35 11.78
N PRO A 78 -22.60 -2.28 12.13
CA PRO A 78 -23.71 -2.68 11.26
C PRO A 78 -24.63 -1.52 10.86
N GLN A 79 -24.80 -0.52 11.73
CA GLN A 79 -25.59 0.69 11.46
C GLN A 79 -25.01 1.56 10.34
N LEU A 80 -23.71 1.45 10.08
CA LEU A 80 -23.01 2.14 8.99
C LEU A 80 -22.79 1.22 7.78
N GLY A 81 -23.33 -0.01 7.81
CA GLY A 81 -23.14 -1.02 6.77
C GLY A 81 -21.76 -1.68 6.76
N ILE A 82 -20.96 -1.51 7.83
CA ILE A 82 -19.63 -2.11 7.95
C ILE A 82 -19.75 -3.36 8.82
N HIS A 83 -19.46 -4.52 8.24
CA HIS A 83 -19.63 -5.82 8.90
C HIS A 83 -18.29 -6.51 9.11
N LYS A 84 -17.74 -6.40 10.32
CA LYS A 84 -16.47 -7.05 10.73
C LYS A 84 -15.35 -6.90 9.69
N GLU A 85 -15.11 -5.68 9.23
CA GLU A 85 -14.07 -5.44 8.25
C GLU A 85 -12.74 -5.07 8.92
N GLU A 86 -11.63 -5.56 8.37
CA GLU A 86 -10.31 -5.19 8.83
C GLU A 86 -9.95 -3.75 8.42
N ARG A 87 -9.36 -3.00 9.34
CA ARG A 87 -8.87 -1.65 9.15
C ARG A 87 -7.54 -1.45 9.87
N LEU A 88 -6.67 -0.64 9.28
CA LEU A 88 -5.43 -0.19 9.87
C LEU A 88 -5.67 1.09 10.67
N ILE A 89 -5.14 1.16 11.89
CA ILE A 89 -5.06 2.39 12.65
C ILE A 89 -3.96 3.28 12.05
N VAL A 90 -4.36 4.43 11.53
CA VAL A 90 -3.47 5.41 10.89
C VAL A 90 -3.01 6.48 11.87
N ASP A 91 -3.93 6.90 12.75
CA ASP A 91 -3.67 7.93 13.74
C ASP A 91 -4.45 7.65 15.03
N CYS A 92 -3.85 8.02 16.16
CA CYS A 92 -4.44 7.91 17.49
C CYS A 92 -4.36 9.26 18.19
N ARG A 93 -5.52 9.84 18.50
CA ARG A 93 -5.62 11.07 19.28
C ARG A 93 -6.18 10.79 20.67
N TYR A 94 -5.34 10.94 21.68
CA TYR A 94 -5.72 10.82 23.08
C TYR A 94 -6.28 12.14 23.59
N SER A 95 -7.41 12.05 24.30
CA SER A 95 -8.05 13.19 24.96
C SER A 95 -8.47 12.81 26.39
N LEU A 96 -8.46 13.80 27.26
CA LEU A 96 -8.97 13.71 28.63
C LEU A 96 -9.87 14.92 28.85
N ASP A 97 -11.15 14.65 29.12
CA ASP A 97 -12.16 15.66 29.44
C ASP A 97 -12.89 15.27 30.75
N ASP A 98 -13.87 16.08 31.17
CA ASP A 98 -14.66 15.80 32.38
C ASP A 98 -15.45 14.48 32.30
N SER A 99 -15.67 13.95 31.09
CA SER A 99 -16.27 12.64 30.86
C SER A 99 -15.25 11.50 30.77
N GLY A 100 -13.98 11.78 31.05
CA GLY A 100 -12.91 10.80 31.22
C GLY A 100 -11.92 10.74 30.07
N THR A 101 -11.20 9.62 29.99
CA THR A 101 -10.21 9.36 28.95
C THR A 101 -10.88 8.81 27.69
N LYS A 102 -10.60 9.40 26.54
CA LYS A 102 -11.08 8.92 25.24
C LYS A 102 -9.95 8.88 24.22
N THR A 103 -10.06 7.96 23.27
CA THR A 103 -9.15 7.87 22.13
C THR A 103 -9.94 7.96 20.84
N GLN A 104 -9.58 8.90 19.98
CA GLN A 104 -10.08 8.98 18.62
C GLN A 104 -9.10 8.27 17.69
N LEU A 105 -9.57 7.24 17.01
CA LEU A 105 -8.84 6.40 16.08
C LEU A 105 -9.23 6.76 14.65
N THR A 106 -8.24 7.05 13.81
CA THR A 106 -8.43 7.17 12.36
C THR A 106 -8.11 5.84 11.71
N LEU A 107 -9.09 5.26 11.02
CA LEU A 107 -9.04 3.92 10.43
C LEU A 107 -9.08 4.01 8.91
N MET A 108 -8.24 3.23 8.22
CA MET A 108 -8.25 3.11 6.75
C MET A 108 -8.02 1.66 6.32
N HIS A 109 -8.26 1.34 5.05
CA HIS A 109 -7.93 0.02 4.51
C HIS A 109 -6.40 -0.14 4.39
N ARG A 110 -5.85 -1.31 4.74
CA ARG A 110 -4.39 -1.57 4.70
C ARG A 110 -3.78 -1.31 3.32
N GLU A 111 -4.53 -1.66 2.28
CA GLU A 111 -4.14 -1.49 0.88
C GLU A 111 -3.78 -0.03 0.50
N ALA A 112 -4.23 0.97 1.27
CA ALA A 112 -3.83 2.38 1.06
C ALA A 112 -2.31 2.60 1.15
N PHE A 113 -1.63 1.74 1.93
CA PHE A 113 -0.22 1.88 2.29
C PHE A 113 0.67 0.86 1.57
N ASN A 114 0.13 0.11 0.62
CA ASN A 114 0.93 -0.77 -0.23
C ASN A 114 1.59 0.08 -1.32
N GLU A 115 2.84 0.47 -1.08
CA GLU A 115 3.64 1.17 -2.08
C GLU A 115 4.10 0.19 -3.19
N PRO A 116 4.05 0.60 -4.47
CA PRO A 116 4.62 -0.18 -5.55
C PRO A 116 6.13 -0.26 -5.33
N ALA A 117 6.72 -1.44 -5.54
CA ALA A 117 8.15 -1.63 -5.40
C ALA A 117 8.90 -0.60 -6.26
N GLU A 118 9.70 0.26 -5.62
CA GLU A 118 10.61 1.13 -6.34
C GLU A 118 11.55 0.24 -7.14
N GLN A 119 11.70 0.50 -8.44
CA GLN A 119 12.66 -0.25 -9.26
C GLN A 119 14.05 0.09 -8.73
N ALA A 120 14.57 -0.75 -7.84
CA ALA A 120 15.92 -0.64 -7.32
C ALA A 120 16.85 -0.47 -8.52
N LYS A 121 17.54 0.66 -8.59
CA LYS A 121 18.50 0.96 -9.65
C LYS A 121 19.60 -0.11 -9.61
N GLY A 122 19.41 -1.16 -10.41
CA GLY A 122 20.38 -2.16 -10.84
C GLY A 122 21.30 -2.74 -9.76
N ALA A 123 20.83 -3.71 -8.99
CA ALA A 123 21.71 -4.83 -8.67
C ALA A 123 21.90 -5.62 -9.97
N LYS A 124 22.90 -5.26 -10.78
CA LYS A 124 23.31 -6.04 -11.94
C LYS A 124 23.60 -7.47 -11.44
N SER A 125 22.73 -8.42 -11.75
CA SER A 125 23.05 -9.83 -11.58
C SER A 125 24.28 -10.09 -12.44
N ALA A 126 25.44 -10.27 -11.80
CA ALA A 126 26.65 -10.66 -12.48
C ALA A 126 26.36 -12.00 -13.18
N LYS A 127 26.28 -11.97 -14.50
CA LYS A 127 26.12 -13.16 -15.34
C LYS A 127 27.40 -13.98 -15.15
N LYS A 128 27.35 -14.99 -14.27
CA LYS A 128 28.49 -15.89 -13.99
C LYS A 128 28.85 -16.58 -15.30
N SER A 129 29.96 -16.18 -15.92
CA SER A 129 30.47 -16.82 -17.13
C SER A 129 30.91 -18.24 -16.80
N ASN A 130 30.39 -19.22 -17.54
CA ASN A 130 30.75 -20.63 -17.46
C ASN A 130 32.14 -20.85 -18.07
N LYS A 131 33.20 -20.38 -17.40
CA LYS A 131 34.59 -20.57 -17.84
C LYS A 131 35.50 -21.07 -16.71
N ASP A 132 34.98 -21.88 -15.79
CA ASP A 132 35.79 -22.59 -14.79
C ASP A 132 35.30 -24.03 -14.63
N ASN A 133 35.03 -24.73 -15.75
CA ASN A 133 34.91 -26.19 -15.74
C ASN A 133 36.21 -26.79 -16.26
N VAL A 134 37.27 -26.71 -15.46
CA VAL A 134 38.47 -27.52 -15.66
C VAL A 134 38.12 -28.92 -15.17
N LYS A 135 38.04 -29.89 -16.08
CA LYS A 135 37.92 -31.31 -15.70
C LYS A 135 39.21 -31.71 -15.01
N GLU A 136 39.13 -32.06 -13.74
CA GLU A 136 40.25 -32.67 -13.02
C GLU A 136 40.68 -33.95 -13.75
N PHE A 137 41.97 -34.00 -14.05
CA PHE A 137 42.61 -35.06 -14.81
C PHE A 137 42.86 -36.23 -13.86
N SER A 138 41.94 -37.20 -13.81
CA SER A 138 42.13 -38.43 -13.03
C SER A 138 42.81 -39.48 -13.91
N ASP A 139 44.14 -39.46 -13.93
CA ASP A 139 44.94 -40.54 -14.51
C ASP A 139 45.91 -41.02 -13.42
N PHE A 140 45.56 -42.13 -12.77
CA PHE A 140 46.49 -42.99 -12.03
C PHE A 140 45.84 -44.37 -11.86
N GLN A 141 46.27 -45.32 -12.69
CA GLN A 141 46.16 -46.76 -12.40
C GLN A 141 47.47 -47.22 -11.76
N GLU A 142 47.35 -48.01 -10.69
CA GLU A 142 48.20 -49.17 -10.43
C GLU A 142 47.30 -50.40 -10.30
#